data_AF-A0A7C2S6I5-F1
#
_entry.id   AF-A0A7C2S6I5-F1
#
_cell.length_a   1.000
_cell.length_b   1.000
_cell.length_c   1.000
_cell.angle_alpha   90.00
_cell.angle_beta   90.00
_cell.angle_gamma   90.00
#
_symmetry.space_group_name_H-M   'P 1'
#
loop_
_entity.id
_entity.type
_entity.pdbx_description
1 polymer ?
#
loop_
_entity_poly.entity_id
_entity_poly.type
_entity_poly.pdbx_seq_one_letter_code
_entity_poly.pdbx_strand_id
1 'polypeptide(L)'
;YISSADWMPRNLYSRVETCVPIEEKALRTRINEEVFDLAFADNVGSWELLSSGEYLRVRPTEGEGEHSAHAVLLGRMAQAE
;
A
#
# COMPACT_ATOMS: atom_id res chain seq x y z
N TYR A 1 -11.88 -6.27 -0.20
CA TYR A 1 -11.44 -7.67 -0.35
C TYR A 1 -9.96 -7.74 -0.04
N ILE A 2 -9.51 -8.87 0.48
CA ILE A 2 -8.08 -9.23 0.54
C ILE A 2 -7.91 -10.54 -0.22
N SER A 3 -6.79 -10.67 -0.93
CA SER A 3 -6.55 -11.75 -1.89
C SER A 3 -5.10 -12.20 -1.80
N SER A 4 -4.87 -13.49 -2.02
CA SER A 4 -3.52 -14.04 -2.22
C SER A 4 -3.01 -13.83 -3.66
N ALA A 5 -3.91 -13.59 -4.62
CA ALA A 5 -3.59 -13.42 -6.03
C ALA A 5 -3.26 -11.96 -6.41
N ASP A 6 -2.22 -11.80 -7.24
CA ASP A 6 -2.03 -10.62 -8.12
C ASP A 6 -2.77 -10.80 -9.47
N TRP A 7 -2.79 -9.76 -10.31
CA TRP A 7 -3.45 -9.77 -11.63
C TRP A 7 -2.61 -10.37 -12.76
N MET A 8 -1.87 -11.44 -12.49
CA MET A 8 -1.12 -12.15 -13.52
C MET A 8 -1.87 -13.43 -13.96
N PRO A 9 -1.86 -13.79 -15.25
CA PRO A 9 -2.56 -14.98 -15.76
C PRO A 9 -2.25 -16.27 -14.98
N ARG A 10 -1.01 -16.43 -14.53
CA ARG A 10 -0.58 -17.58 -13.70
C ARG A 10 -1.40 -17.72 -12.41
N ASN A 11 -1.80 -16.62 -11.78
CA ASN A 11 -2.55 -16.63 -10.52
C ASN A 11 -4.06 -16.76 -10.79
N LEU A 12 -4.53 -16.30 -11.95
CA LEU A 12 -5.96 -16.37 -12.30
C LEU A 12 -6.39 -17.71 -12.92
N TYR A 13 -5.47 -18.40 -13.61
CA TYR A 13 -5.82 -19.59 -14.40
C TYR A 13 -5.09 -20.87 -14.01
N SER A 14 -3.94 -20.77 -13.32
CA SER A 14 -3.04 -21.91 -13.13
C SER A 14 -2.69 -22.20 -11.67
N ARG A 15 -3.10 -21.34 -10.73
CA ARG A 15 -2.86 -21.51 -9.30
C ARG A 15 -4.17 -21.53 -8.53
N VAL A 16 -4.12 -22.19 -7.37
CA VAL A 16 -5.21 -22.13 -6.39
C VAL A 16 -4.97 -20.90 -5.52
N GLU A 17 -5.90 -19.96 -5.55
CA GLU A 17 -5.82 -18.69 -4.84
C GLU A 17 -7.08 -18.47 -4.01
N THR A 18 -7.00 -17.59 -3.01
CA THR A 18 -8.14 -17.24 -2.14
C THR A 18 -8.37 -15.74 -2.14
N CYS A 19 -9.64 -15.34 -2.09
CA CYS A 19 -10.06 -13.95 -1.98
C CYS A 19 -11.27 -13.89 -1.06
N VAL A 20 -11.22 -13.04 -0.05
CA VAL A 20 -12.28 -12.92 0.95
C VAL A 20 -12.77 -11.47 1.07
N PRO A 21 -14.08 -11.25 1.24
CA PRO A 21 -14.61 -9.93 1.51
C PRO A 21 -14.21 -9.48 2.91
N ILE A 22 -14.17 -8.16 3.10
CA ILE A 22 -14.00 -7.55 4.43
C ILE A 22 -15.36 -6.94 4.75
N GLU A 23 -16.18 -7.66 5.51
CA GLU A 23 -17.58 -7.31 5.75
C GLU A 23 -17.71 -6.17 6.79
N GLU A 24 -16.90 -6.26 7.84
CA GLU A 24 -16.89 -5.30 8.94
C GLU A 24 -16.40 -3.92 8.44
N LYS A 25 -17.10 -2.86 8.84
CA LYS A 25 -16.87 -1.51 8.30
C LYS A 25 -15.62 -0.89 8.89
N ALA A 26 -15.35 -1.04 10.18
CA ALA A 26 -14.16 -0.50 10.81
C ALA A 26 -12.87 -1.10 10.22
N LEU A 27 -12.85 -2.40 9.88
CA LEU A 27 -11.74 -3.06 9.20
C LEU A 27 -11.53 -2.50 7.79
N ARG A 28 -12.59 -2.20 7.04
CA ARG A 28 -12.47 -1.53 5.74
C ARG A 28 -11.89 -0.13 5.87
N THR A 29 -12.38 0.65 6.84
CA THR A 29 -11.85 1.98 7.13
C THR A 29 -10.36 1.91 7.48
N ARG A 30 -9.99 1.01 8.39
CA ARG A 30 -8.60 0.81 8.79
C ARG A 30 -7.70 0.47 7.61
N ILE A 31 -8.13 -0.43 6.72
CA ILE A 31 -7.36 -0.80 5.53
C ILE A 31 -7.21 0.39 4.57
N ASN A 32 -8.26 1.21 4.40
CA ASN A 32 -8.15 2.41 3.58
C ASN A 32 -7.08 3.36 4.13
N GLU A 33 -7.12 3.63 5.43
CA GLU A 33 -6.19 4.53 6.09
C GLU A 33 -4.76 3.97 6.10
N GLU A 34 -4.59 2.72 6.55
CA GLU A 34 -3.26 2.12 6.78
C GLU A 34 -2.57 1.63 5.51
N VAL A 35 -3.33 1.21 4.49
CA VAL A 35 -2.76 0.63 3.27
C VAL A 35 -2.79 1.62 2.12
N PHE A 36 -3.95 2.22 1.82
CA PHE A 36 -4.07 3.08 0.64
C PHE A 36 -3.61 4.50 0.93
N ASP A 37 -4.19 5.17 1.91
CA ASP A 37 -3.89 6.59 2.19
C ASP A 37 -2.42 6.78 2.56
N LEU A 38 -1.87 5.91 3.41
CA LEU A 38 -0.43 5.95 3.75
C LEU A 38 0.46 5.65 2.54
N ALA A 39 0.14 4.67 1.70
CA ALA A 39 0.96 4.36 0.52
C ALA A 39 0.93 5.49 -0.52
N PHE A 40 -0.23 6.13 -0.72
CA PHE A 40 -0.35 7.27 -1.64
C PHE A 40 0.32 8.54 -1.12
N ALA A 41 0.39 8.71 0.20
CA ALA A 41 1.12 9.83 0.82
C ALA A 41 2.63 9.58 0.96
N ASP A 42 3.11 8.35 0.72
CA ASP A 42 4.52 8.01 0.90
C ASP A 42 5.39 8.72 -0.15
N ASN A 43 6.29 9.58 0.33
CA ASN A 43 7.17 10.40 -0.51
C ASN A 43 8.66 10.10 -0.30
N VAL A 44 9.01 9.06 0.46
CA VAL A 44 10.40 8.65 0.70
C VAL A 44 10.71 7.23 0.25
N GLY A 45 9.70 6.37 0.17
CA GLY A 45 9.70 4.95 -0.16
C GLY A 45 9.12 4.61 -1.53
N SER A 46 8.30 5.50 -2.11
CA SER A 46 7.60 5.30 -3.38
C SER A 46 8.42 5.57 -4.64
N TRP A 47 8.07 4.90 -5.74
CA TRP A 47 8.53 5.18 -7.10
C TRP A 47 7.34 5.33 -8.04
N GLU A 48 7.37 6.32 -8.91
CA GLU A 48 6.38 6.52 -9.96
C GLU A 48 6.85 5.83 -11.25
N LEU A 49 5.99 4.98 -11.81
CA LEU A 49 6.20 4.38 -13.13
C LEU A 49 5.62 5.30 -14.19
N LEU A 50 6.50 5.88 -15.01
CA LEU A 50 6.09 6.72 -16.13
C LEU A 50 5.61 5.89 -17.33
N SER A 51 4.88 6.54 -18.24
CA SER A 51 4.44 5.92 -19.51
C SER A 51 5.60 5.50 -20.41
N SER A 52 6.80 6.05 -20.22
CA SER A 52 8.04 5.63 -20.88
C SER A 52 8.56 4.28 -20.39
N GLY A 53 8.08 3.79 -19.24
CA GLY A 53 8.62 2.63 -18.53
C GLY A 53 9.75 2.96 -17.55
N GLU A 54 10.15 4.24 -17.46
CA GLU A 54 11.12 4.68 -16.47
C GLU A 54 10.48 4.81 -15.08
N TYR A 55 11.25 4.47 -14.04
CA TYR A 55 10.86 4.66 -12.66
C TYR A 55 11.53 5.90 -12.09
N LEU A 56 10.75 6.84 -11.58
CA LEU A 56 11.24 8.02 -10.87
C LEU A 56 11.01 7.86 -9.36
N ARG A 57 12.04 8.13 -8.57
CA ARG A 57 11.91 8.12 -7.11
C ARG A 57 11.05 9.30 -6.69
N VAL A 58 9.95 9.04 -5.98
CA VAL A 58 9.19 10.10 -5.31
C VAL A 58 10.07 10.68 -4.20
N ARG A 59 10.11 12.01 -4.10
CA ARG A 59 10.86 12.74 -3.08
C ARG A 59 9.98 13.84 -2.51
N PRO A 60 10.17 14.22 -1.22
CA PRO A 60 9.49 15.39 -0.67
C PRO A 60 9.84 16.63 -1.47
N THR A 61 8.85 17.49 -1.70
CA THR A 61 9.09 18.82 -2.27
C THR A 61 9.71 19.77 -1.24
N GLU A 62 10.22 20.92 -1.69
CA GLU A 62 10.84 21.89 -0.79
C GLU A 62 9.81 22.39 0.25
N GLY A 63 10.13 22.20 1.54
CA GLY A 63 9.25 22.53 2.66
C GLY A 63 8.23 21.45 3.03
N GLU A 64 8.17 20.35 2.28
CA GLU A 64 7.34 19.20 2.61
C GLU A 64 8.04 18.26 3.62
N GLY A 65 7.27 17.68 4.54
CA GLY A 65 7.79 16.69 5.47
C GLY A 65 8.08 15.35 4.80
N GLU A 66 8.97 14.57 5.41
CA GLU A 66 9.17 13.17 5.03
C GLU A 66 7.99 12.32 5.52
N HIS A 67 7.37 11.58 4.60
CA HIS A 67 6.25 10.70 4.85
C HIS A 67 6.64 9.28 4.44
N SER A 68 6.94 8.43 5.44
CA SER A 68 7.19 7.00 5.24
C SER A 68 6.01 6.18 5.75
N ALA A 69 5.32 5.47 4.85
CA ALA A 69 4.21 4.58 5.21
C ALA A 69 4.65 3.53 6.22
N HIS A 70 5.78 2.85 5.97
CA HIS A 70 6.27 1.80 6.85
C HIS A 70 6.71 2.31 8.23
N ALA A 71 7.38 3.47 8.31
CA ALA A 71 7.77 4.04 9.60
C ALA A 71 6.54 4.42 10.44
N VAL A 72 5.51 4.98 9.80
CA VAL A 72 4.24 5.30 10.46
C VAL A 72 3.56 4.03 11.00
N LEU A 73 3.48 2.98 10.18
CA LEU A 73 2.88 1.70 10.60
C LEU A 73 3.63 1.04 11.77
N LEU A 74 4.97 0.99 11.71
CA LEU A 74 5.80 0.47 12.79
C LEU A 74 5.63 1.28 14.08
N GLY A 75 5.58 2.61 13.98
CA GLY A 75 5.36 3.49 15.12
C GLY A 75 3.99 3.26 15.78
N ARG A 76 2.93 3.07 14.98
CA ARG A 76 1.59 2.75 15.48
C ARG A 76 1.55 1.39 16.19
N MET A 77 2.21 0.38 15.62
CA MET A 77 2.28 -0.96 16.25
C MET A 77 3.00 -0.91 17.59
N ALA A 78 4.11 -0.20 17.69
CA ALA A 78 4.87 -0.06 18.94
C ALA A 78 4.10 0.68 20.06
N GLN A 79 3.10 1.49 19.71
CA GLN A 79 2.24 2.20 20.67
C GLN A 79 0.99 1.42 21.07
N ALA A 80 0.68 0.34 20.35
CA ALA A 80 -0.49 -0.50 20.60
C ALA A 80 -0.20 -1.65 21.59
N GLU A 81 1.07 -1.84 21.97
CA GLU A 81 1.53 -2.73 23.06
C GLU A 81 1.59 -1.96 24.40
#